data_AF-A0A6N2CW74-F1
#
_entry.id   AF-A0A6N2CW74-F1
#
_cell.length_a   1.000
_cell.length_b   1.000
_cell.length_c   1.000
_cell.angle_alpha   90.00
_cell.angle_beta   90.00
_cell.angle_gamma   90.00
#
_symmetry.space_group_name_H-M   'P 1'
#
loop_
_entity.id
_entity.type
_entity.pdbx_description
1 polymer ?
#
loop_
_entity_poly.entity_id
_entity_poly.type
_entity_poly.pdbx_seq_one_letter_code
_entity_poly.pdbx_strand_id
1 'polypeptide(L)'
;MKLIKQKTYKILAVIILLYVIGFGMLVPLRPGIMKIDIFRAEMGNTVTILIEAYNSTFTKSEDHRIWMRLNNEHFLKANSFEVVNNRQLKATFDIPENPPFDQRIIPASIILDNSFDGTMVLPDALSLVGDENYTVQAEPWLLQPISDLNMRWAYAFPWRNILEETIRNTYFHVPLWFGMVLIFLLSAVYSVKLIRTDNSIYESRIFSLNLIGTVYGLLGIFTGAVWARYTWGAYWSGDIKQDMAAICLLIFFAYFLLRSSMPESKKRDRITAAYTIFAFVAIIPLLYIIPRMQPSLHPGSGGNPGFGGEDLDNTMRTIFYPAVIGWTIFAYWLSDIIFRIKEIDKKLKDRVYE
;
A
#
# COMPACT_ATOMS: atom_id res chain seq x y z
N MET A 1 -12.37 23.31 32.38
CA MET A 1 -12.36 21.85 32.16
C MET A 1 -13.17 21.37 30.94
N LYS A 2 -14.40 21.87 30.68
CA LYS A 2 -15.24 21.48 29.50
C LYS A 2 -14.64 21.86 28.13
N LEU A 3 -13.99 23.02 28.02
CA LEU A 3 -13.33 23.47 26.78
C LEU A 3 -12.10 22.64 26.40
N ILE A 4 -11.37 22.12 27.40
CA ILE A 4 -10.18 21.27 27.20
C ILE A 4 -10.63 19.90 26.67
N LYS A 5 -11.70 19.31 27.23
CA LYS A 5 -12.32 18.07 26.71
C LYS A 5 -12.85 18.18 25.27
N GLN A 6 -13.18 19.39 24.77
CA GLN A 6 -13.61 19.61 23.38
C GLN A 6 -12.44 19.72 22.38
N LYS A 7 -11.20 19.90 22.85
CA LYS A 7 -10.01 20.06 21.99
C LYS A 7 -9.04 18.88 22.05
N THR A 8 -9.22 17.94 22.98
CA THR A 8 -8.33 16.78 23.16
C THR A 8 -8.17 15.94 21.91
N TYR A 9 -9.25 15.64 21.18
CA TYR A 9 -9.16 14.85 19.94
C TYR A 9 -8.38 15.58 18.83
N LYS A 10 -8.39 16.92 18.80
CA LYS A 10 -7.65 17.72 17.81
C LYS A 10 -6.15 17.68 18.09
N ILE A 11 -5.78 17.89 19.36
CA ILE A 11 -4.38 17.77 19.80
C ILE A 11 -3.88 16.34 19.56
N LEU A 12 -4.70 15.34 19.89
CA LEU A 12 -4.39 13.94 19.64
C LEU A 12 -4.17 13.65 18.14
N ALA A 13 -5.03 14.17 17.26
CA ALA A 13 -4.86 14.01 15.81
C ALA A 13 -3.52 14.57 15.33
N VAL A 14 -3.12 15.76 15.81
CA VAL A 14 -1.84 16.37 15.46
C VAL A 14 -0.67 15.52 15.97
N ILE A 15 -0.70 15.09 17.24
CA ILE A 15 0.37 14.25 17.81
C ILE A 15 0.52 12.95 17.03
N ILE A 16 -0.59 12.28 16.72
CA ILE A 16 -0.59 11.03 15.95
C ILE A 16 -0.03 11.28 14.53
N LEU A 17 -0.46 12.33 13.85
CA LEU A 17 0.03 12.61 12.49
C LEU A 17 1.50 13.02 12.47
N LEU A 18 1.99 13.74 13.48
CA LEU A 18 3.41 14.03 13.63
C LEU A 18 4.22 12.75 13.89
N TYR A 19 3.70 11.82 14.69
CA TYR A 19 4.30 10.50 14.87
C TYR A 19 4.36 9.73 13.54
N VAL A 20 3.27 9.72 12.76
CA VAL A 20 3.20 9.04 11.47
C VAL A 20 4.16 9.64 10.45
N ILE A 21 4.24 10.97 10.37
CA ILE A 21 5.17 11.65 9.46
C ILE A 21 6.62 11.36 9.88
N GLY A 22 6.93 11.51 11.17
CA GLY A 22 8.27 11.27 11.69
C GLY A 22 8.71 9.82 11.50
N PHE A 23 8.03 8.87 12.14
CA PHE A 23 8.42 7.46 12.10
C PHE A 23 8.15 6.81 10.74
N GLY A 24 7.10 7.21 10.02
CA GLY A 24 6.85 6.71 8.66
C GLY A 24 7.97 7.06 7.67
N MET A 25 8.69 8.16 7.90
CA MET A 25 9.81 8.58 7.05
C MET A 25 11.19 8.17 7.61
N LEU A 26 11.33 8.08 8.93
CA LEU A 26 12.63 7.84 9.58
C LEU A 26 12.95 6.37 9.84
N VAL A 27 11.94 5.49 9.94
CA VAL A 27 12.21 4.05 10.13
C VAL A 27 12.91 3.50 8.89
N PRO A 28 14.09 2.87 9.02
CA PRO A 28 14.84 2.39 7.87
C PRO A 28 14.14 1.19 7.21
N LEU A 29 14.43 0.99 5.93
CA LEU A 29 14.13 -0.26 5.23
C LEU A 29 15.16 -1.33 5.58
N ARG A 30 14.75 -2.58 5.65
CA ARG A 30 15.69 -3.71 5.73
C ARG A 30 16.59 -3.74 4.48
N PRO A 31 17.80 -4.30 4.58
CA PRO A 31 18.61 -4.60 3.43
C PRO A 31 17.84 -5.47 2.43
N GLY A 32 18.15 -5.33 1.17
CA GLY A 32 17.48 -6.08 0.11
C GLY A 32 18.28 -6.13 -1.16
N ILE A 33 18.05 -7.15 -1.98
CA ILE A 33 18.66 -7.24 -3.30
C ILE A 33 17.82 -6.37 -4.25
N MET A 34 18.46 -5.39 -4.90
CA MET A 34 17.81 -4.53 -5.90
C MET A 34 17.73 -5.23 -7.24
N LYS A 35 18.88 -5.72 -7.73
CA LYS A 35 18.99 -6.35 -9.05
C LYS A 35 20.26 -7.20 -9.13
N ILE A 36 20.33 -7.96 -10.22
CA ILE A 36 21.52 -8.64 -10.68
C ILE A 36 21.86 -8.17 -12.11
N ASP A 37 23.09 -8.41 -12.56
CA ASP A 37 23.60 -7.99 -13.87
C ASP A 37 23.16 -8.86 -15.06
N ILE A 38 22.72 -10.09 -14.80
CA ILE A 38 22.20 -11.02 -15.80
C ILE A 38 20.76 -11.43 -15.51
N PHE A 39 19.99 -11.74 -16.54
CA PHE A 39 18.61 -12.24 -16.42
C PHE A 39 18.45 -13.68 -16.93
N ARG A 40 19.51 -14.25 -17.50
CA ARG A 40 19.53 -15.60 -18.08
C ARG A 40 20.87 -16.27 -17.82
N ALA A 41 20.83 -17.55 -17.48
CA ALA A 41 22.02 -18.41 -17.42
C ALA A 41 21.73 -19.77 -18.09
N GLU A 42 22.75 -20.35 -18.69
CA GLU A 42 22.67 -21.66 -19.34
C GLU A 42 23.04 -22.77 -18.34
N MET A 43 22.28 -23.87 -18.35
CA MET A 43 22.59 -25.04 -17.53
C MET A 43 23.89 -25.70 -18.01
N GLY A 44 24.66 -26.28 -17.08
CA GLY A 44 25.95 -26.91 -17.35
C GLY A 44 27.15 -25.95 -17.35
N ASN A 45 26.90 -24.64 -17.29
CA ASN A 45 27.95 -23.63 -17.28
C ASN A 45 28.18 -23.05 -15.87
N THR A 46 29.41 -22.62 -15.61
CA THR A 46 29.72 -21.76 -14.47
C THR A 46 29.30 -20.33 -14.78
N VAL A 47 28.57 -19.69 -13.86
CA VAL A 47 28.15 -18.29 -13.99
C VAL A 47 28.57 -17.48 -12.78
N THR A 48 29.05 -16.27 -13.02
CA THR A 48 29.28 -15.27 -11.97
C THR A 48 28.25 -14.16 -12.13
N ILE A 49 27.48 -13.90 -11.09
CA ILE A 49 26.48 -12.83 -11.04
C ILE A 49 26.96 -11.70 -10.14
N LEU A 50 26.75 -10.45 -10.54
CA LEU A 50 26.92 -9.28 -9.71
C LEU A 50 25.58 -8.93 -9.05
N ILE A 51 25.53 -9.05 -7.73
CA ILE A 51 24.38 -8.70 -6.90
C ILE A 51 24.53 -7.25 -6.44
N GLU A 52 23.56 -6.40 -6.75
CA GLU A 52 23.46 -5.04 -6.24
C GLU A 52 22.36 -4.97 -5.16
N ALA A 53 22.72 -4.47 -3.98
CA ALA A 53 21.86 -4.43 -2.82
C ALA A 53 21.61 -2.99 -2.31
N TYR A 54 20.47 -2.83 -1.64
CA TYR A 54 20.04 -1.62 -0.96
C TYR A 54 20.24 -1.76 0.54
N ASN A 55 20.66 -0.68 1.20
CA ASN A 55 20.88 -0.58 2.65
C ASN A 55 21.73 -1.72 3.26
N SER A 56 22.59 -2.36 2.46
CA SER A 56 23.51 -3.40 2.91
C SER A 56 24.88 -2.85 3.30
N THR A 57 25.64 -3.63 4.05
CA THR A 57 27.03 -3.35 4.41
C THR A 57 27.88 -4.61 4.31
N PHE A 58 28.03 -5.14 3.09
CA PHE A 58 28.70 -6.42 2.87
C PHE A 58 30.13 -6.49 3.39
N THR A 59 30.87 -5.37 3.46
CA THR A 59 32.25 -5.38 3.95
C THR A 59 32.38 -5.57 5.47
N LYS A 60 31.26 -5.58 6.22
CA LYS A 60 31.26 -5.80 7.67
C LYS A 60 30.99 -7.24 8.09
N SER A 61 30.81 -8.14 7.12
CA SER A 61 30.58 -9.56 7.35
C SER A 61 31.49 -10.35 6.41
N GLU A 62 31.95 -11.50 6.89
CA GLU A 62 32.72 -12.49 6.11
C GLU A 62 31.88 -13.76 5.86
N ASP A 63 30.73 -13.90 6.50
CA ASP A 63 29.87 -15.09 6.49
C ASP A 63 28.74 -15.03 5.45
N HIS A 64 29.04 -14.53 4.25
CA HIS A 64 28.04 -14.44 3.17
C HIS A 64 27.66 -15.82 2.65
N ARG A 65 26.36 -16.12 2.68
CA ARG A 65 25.78 -17.33 2.09
C ARG A 65 24.81 -16.93 1.00
N ILE A 66 25.01 -17.45 -0.20
CA ILE A 66 24.19 -17.11 -1.37
C ILE A 66 23.64 -18.40 -1.96
N TRP A 67 22.35 -18.40 -2.25
CA TRP A 67 21.65 -19.50 -2.90
C TRP A 67 20.86 -19.01 -4.10
N MET A 68 20.73 -19.90 -5.07
CA MET A 68 19.79 -19.86 -6.17
C MET A 68 18.68 -20.86 -5.85
N ARG A 69 17.44 -20.38 -5.72
CA ARG A 69 16.27 -21.19 -5.37
C ARG A 69 15.35 -21.32 -6.58
N LEU A 70 15.00 -22.55 -6.94
CA LEU A 70 14.05 -22.83 -8.03
C LEU A 70 12.62 -23.03 -7.51
N ASN A 71 12.48 -23.75 -6.40
CA ASN A 71 11.20 -23.95 -5.71
C ASN A 71 11.46 -24.21 -4.21
N ASN A 72 10.47 -24.75 -3.49
CA ASN A 72 10.61 -25.00 -2.04
C ASN A 72 11.54 -26.17 -1.69
N GLU A 73 11.95 -26.97 -2.67
CA GLU A 73 12.75 -28.18 -2.47
C GLU A 73 14.13 -28.08 -3.14
N HIS A 74 14.24 -27.33 -4.24
CA HIS A 74 15.43 -27.30 -5.10
C HIS A 74 16.19 -25.97 -4.99
N PHE A 75 17.45 -26.06 -4.55
CA PHE A 75 18.36 -24.97 -4.24
C PHE A 75 19.79 -25.29 -4.69
N LEU A 76 20.52 -24.27 -5.10
CA LEU A 76 21.93 -24.35 -5.45
C LEU A 76 22.69 -23.27 -4.69
N LYS A 77 23.69 -23.65 -3.89
CA LYS A 77 24.53 -22.68 -3.17
C LYS A 77 25.65 -22.18 -4.08
N ALA A 78 26.04 -20.91 -3.92
CA ALA A 78 27.23 -20.37 -4.58
C ALA A 78 28.50 -21.07 -4.11
N ASN A 79 29.41 -21.36 -5.04
CA ASN A 79 30.70 -21.99 -4.76
C ASN A 79 31.71 -21.00 -4.18
N SER A 80 31.62 -19.75 -4.61
CA SER A 80 32.45 -18.66 -4.11
C SER A 80 31.73 -17.32 -4.21
N PHE A 81 32.23 -16.35 -3.47
CA PHE A 81 31.79 -14.97 -3.57
C PHE A 81 32.96 -13.99 -3.43
N GLU A 82 32.79 -12.79 -3.96
CA GLU A 82 33.74 -11.68 -3.85
C GLU A 82 32.97 -10.42 -3.44
N VAL A 83 33.29 -9.84 -2.28
CA VAL A 83 32.70 -8.57 -1.85
C VAL A 83 33.40 -7.44 -2.61
N VAL A 84 32.66 -6.75 -3.48
CA VAL A 84 33.19 -5.62 -4.26
C VAL A 84 33.16 -4.33 -3.42
N ASN A 85 32.06 -4.09 -2.73
CA ASN A 85 31.89 -2.98 -1.79
C ASN A 85 30.67 -3.23 -0.88
N ASN A 86 30.26 -2.24 -0.07
CA ASN A 86 29.13 -2.35 0.86
C ASN A 86 27.80 -2.80 0.22
N ARG A 87 27.61 -2.52 -1.08
CA ARG A 87 26.36 -2.74 -1.81
C ARG A 87 26.48 -3.70 -2.98
N GLN A 88 27.67 -4.22 -3.23
CA GLN A 88 27.92 -5.09 -4.37
C GLN A 88 28.72 -6.32 -3.96
N LEU A 89 28.22 -7.48 -4.34
CA LEU A 89 28.84 -8.77 -4.11
C LEU A 89 28.71 -9.60 -5.39
N LYS A 90 29.80 -10.23 -5.82
CA LYS A 90 29.76 -11.23 -6.89
C LYS A 90 29.60 -12.60 -6.29
N ALA A 91 28.76 -13.43 -6.87
CA ALA A 91 28.58 -14.83 -6.48
C ALA A 91 28.74 -15.73 -7.71
N THR A 92 29.50 -16.81 -7.56
CA THR A 92 29.77 -17.78 -8.63
C THR A 92 29.06 -19.09 -8.36
N PHE A 93 28.36 -19.61 -9.36
CA PHE A 93 27.59 -20.84 -9.30
C PHE A 93 28.03 -21.77 -10.42
N ASP A 94 28.22 -23.05 -10.11
CA ASP A 94 28.32 -24.11 -11.12
C ASP A 94 26.92 -24.69 -11.32
N ILE A 95 26.27 -24.32 -12.41
CA ILE A 95 24.89 -24.72 -12.67
C ILE A 95 24.90 -26.16 -13.20
N PRO A 96 24.18 -27.10 -12.56
CA PRO A 96 24.04 -28.46 -13.09
C PRO A 96 23.49 -28.47 -14.52
N GLU A 97 23.97 -29.39 -15.35
CA GLU A 97 23.52 -29.55 -16.76
C GLU A 97 22.04 -29.94 -16.87
N ASN A 98 21.59 -30.77 -15.94
CA ASN A 98 20.26 -31.35 -15.93
C ASN A 98 19.32 -30.62 -14.96
N PRO A 99 18.10 -30.28 -15.39
CA PRO A 99 17.12 -29.64 -14.51
C PRO A 99 16.54 -30.63 -13.49
N PRO A 100 16.07 -30.14 -12.33
CA PRO A 100 15.47 -31.00 -11.30
C PRO A 100 14.05 -31.47 -11.60
N PHE A 101 13.38 -30.88 -12.59
CA PHE A 101 12.03 -31.24 -13.03
C PHE A 101 11.86 -30.92 -14.51
N ASP A 102 10.80 -31.46 -15.13
CA ASP A 102 10.57 -31.39 -16.58
C ASP A 102 10.15 -29.99 -17.06
N GLN A 103 11.08 -29.05 -17.04
CA GLN A 103 10.95 -27.71 -17.55
C GLN A 103 12.29 -27.22 -18.12
N ARG A 104 12.26 -26.80 -19.39
CA ARG A 104 13.43 -26.24 -20.08
C ARG A 104 13.86 -24.87 -19.54
N ILE A 105 12.89 -24.04 -19.17
CA ILE A 105 13.12 -22.68 -18.66
C ILE A 105 12.59 -22.61 -17.24
N ILE A 106 13.50 -22.39 -16.29
CA ILE A 106 13.16 -22.39 -14.86
C ILE A 106 13.49 -21.03 -14.26
N PRO A 107 12.50 -20.29 -13.73
CA PRO A 107 12.78 -19.07 -12.98
C PRO A 107 13.50 -19.41 -11.67
N ALA A 108 14.52 -18.63 -11.35
CA ALA A 108 15.33 -18.82 -10.15
C ALA A 108 15.35 -17.53 -9.32
N SER A 109 15.06 -17.66 -8.03
CA SER A 109 15.21 -16.58 -7.06
C SER A 109 16.63 -16.59 -6.48
N ILE A 110 17.18 -15.40 -6.16
CA ILE A 110 18.43 -15.30 -5.41
C ILE A 110 18.13 -15.00 -3.94
N ILE A 111 18.78 -15.73 -3.05
CA ILE A 111 18.70 -15.55 -1.60
C ILE A 111 20.12 -15.30 -1.10
N LEU A 112 20.32 -14.21 -0.37
CA LEU A 112 21.58 -13.85 0.27
C LEU A 112 21.34 -13.73 1.77
N ASP A 113 22.23 -14.28 2.58
CA ASP A 113 22.17 -14.17 4.03
C ASP A 113 23.55 -13.96 4.63
N ASN A 114 23.65 -13.09 5.62
CA ASN A 114 24.85 -12.94 6.43
C ASN A 114 24.51 -12.41 7.83
N SER A 115 25.42 -12.55 8.80
CA SER A 115 25.20 -12.14 10.19
C SER A 115 24.93 -10.64 10.39
N PHE A 116 25.41 -9.78 9.49
CA PHE A 116 25.28 -8.32 9.61
C PHE A 116 24.01 -7.78 8.95
N ASP A 117 23.80 -8.06 7.66
CA ASP A 117 22.66 -7.57 6.89
C ASP A 117 21.40 -8.43 7.07
N GLY A 118 21.56 -9.69 7.51
CA GLY A 118 20.49 -10.66 7.56
C GLY A 118 20.06 -11.17 6.18
N THR A 119 18.90 -11.81 6.12
CA THR A 119 18.40 -12.42 4.89
C THR A 119 17.79 -11.40 3.91
N MET A 120 18.16 -11.52 2.64
CA MET A 120 17.66 -10.75 1.51
C MET A 120 17.25 -11.69 0.38
N VAL A 121 16.19 -11.31 -0.33
CA VAL A 121 15.62 -12.14 -1.41
C VAL A 121 15.32 -11.27 -2.64
N LEU A 122 15.69 -11.78 -3.82
CA LEU A 122 15.21 -11.31 -5.11
C LEU A 122 14.43 -12.47 -5.77
N PRO A 123 13.09 -12.41 -5.75
CA PRO A 123 12.25 -13.39 -6.45
C PRO A 123 12.48 -13.32 -7.96
N ASP A 124 12.42 -14.46 -8.63
CA ASP A 124 12.49 -14.59 -10.10
C ASP A 124 13.60 -13.75 -10.75
N ALA A 125 14.78 -13.77 -10.14
CA ALA A 125 15.92 -12.94 -10.49
C ALA A 125 16.47 -13.25 -11.88
N LEU A 126 16.55 -14.53 -12.25
CA LEU A 126 17.00 -14.98 -13.57
C LEU A 126 16.24 -16.21 -14.06
N SER A 127 16.33 -16.49 -15.35
CA SER A 127 15.86 -17.74 -15.96
C SER A 127 17.03 -18.66 -16.27
N LEU A 128 16.98 -19.88 -15.75
CA LEU A 128 17.87 -20.96 -16.15
C LEU A 128 17.32 -21.62 -17.41
N VAL A 129 18.19 -21.83 -18.40
CA VAL A 129 17.81 -22.42 -19.68
C VAL A 129 18.63 -23.68 -19.93
N GLY A 130 17.93 -24.81 -20.01
CA GLY A 130 18.49 -26.10 -20.43
C GLY A 130 18.46 -26.30 -21.94
N ASP A 131 19.17 -27.34 -22.38
CA ASP A 131 19.17 -27.80 -23.77
C ASP A 131 17.79 -28.38 -24.17
N GLU A 132 17.58 -28.76 -25.43
CA GLU A 132 16.34 -29.40 -25.88
C GLU A 132 16.26 -30.87 -25.48
N ASN A 133 17.42 -31.52 -25.34
CA ASN A 133 17.54 -32.91 -24.93
C ASN A 133 18.19 -32.98 -23.53
N TYR A 134 17.39 -32.79 -22.48
CA TYR A 134 17.86 -32.95 -21.09
C TYR A 134 17.28 -34.20 -20.43
N THR A 135 17.97 -34.66 -19.39
CA THR A 135 17.42 -35.64 -18.45
C THR A 135 17.08 -34.96 -17.13
N VAL A 136 16.00 -35.39 -16.47
CA VAL A 136 15.63 -34.81 -15.17
C VAL A 136 16.53 -35.40 -14.08
N GLN A 137 17.17 -34.54 -13.30
CA GLN A 137 18.07 -34.93 -12.22
C GLN A 137 17.96 -33.97 -11.02
N ALA A 138 17.35 -34.43 -9.93
CA ALA A 138 17.09 -33.60 -8.75
C ALA A 138 18.27 -33.50 -7.78
N GLU A 139 19.08 -34.56 -7.62
CA GLU A 139 20.13 -34.66 -6.58
C GLU A 139 21.06 -33.43 -6.47
N PRO A 140 21.64 -32.89 -7.56
CA PRO A 140 22.53 -31.73 -7.47
C PRO A 140 21.88 -30.48 -6.85
N TRP A 141 20.55 -30.40 -6.92
CA TRP A 141 19.73 -29.29 -6.46
C TRP A 141 19.18 -29.48 -5.04
N LEU A 142 19.45 -30.62 -4.38
CA LEU A 142 18.95 -30.91 -3.04
C LEU A 142 20.04 -30.80 -1.96
N LEU A 143 21.31 -30.66 -2.36
CA LEU A 143 22.45 -30.94 -1.49
C LEU A 143 22.67 -29.93 -0.35
N GLN A 144 22.06 -28.74 -0.37
CA GLN A 144 22.24 -27.72 0.68
C GLN A 144 20.99 -26.87 0.91
N PRO A 145 20.00 -27.39 1.66
CA PRO A 145 18.77 -26.65 1.97
C PRO A 145 19.07 -25.37 2.76
N ILE A 146 18.21 -24.37 2.59
CA ILE A 146 18.33 -23.10 3.28
C ILE A 146 17.93 -23.29 4.76
N SER A 147 18.89 -23.13 5.67
CA SER A 147 18.68 -23.21 7.11
C SER A 147 19.39 -22.09 7.86
N ASP A 148 18.98 -21.89 9.12
CA ASP A 148 19.67 -21.01 10.08
C ASP A 148 19.84 -19.57 9.58
N LEU A 149 18.80 -19.02 8.97
CA LEU A 149 18.79 -17.66 8.41
C LEU A 149 18.95 -16.60 9.50
N ASN A 150 19.73 -15.56 9.21
CA ASN A 150 20.00 -14.47 10.14
C ASN A 150 18.86 -13.44 10.12
N MET A 151 18.03 -13.45 11.17
CA MET A 151 16.96 -12.47 11.36
C MET A 151 17.38 -11.34 12.31
N ARG A 152 18.13 -10.36 11.81
CA ARG A 152 18.67 -9.26 12.66
C ARG A 152 17.67 -8.12 12.92
N TRP A 153 16.86 -7.78 11.92
CA TRP A 153 16.13 -6.51 11.91
C TRP A 153 14.80 -6.58 12.66
N ALA A 154 14.87 -6.36 13.98
CA ALA A 154 13.70 -6.36 14.86
C ALA A 154 12.72 -5.19 14.58
N TYR A 155 13.22 -4.03 14.15
CA TYR A 155 12.38 -2.85 13.85
C TYR A 155 12.89 -2.09 12.61
N ALA A 156 12.41 -2.52 11.44
CA ALA A 156 12.67 -1.89 10.15
C ALA A 156 11.58 -2.32 9.16
N PHE A 157 11.29 -1.49 8.17
CA PHE A 157 10.31 -1.85 7.14
C PHE A 157 10.83 -2.97 6.24
N PRO A 158 9.97 -3.89 5.79
CA PRO A 158 10.39 -4.97 4.91
C PRO A 158 10.83 -4.41 3.55
N TRP A 159 11.94 -4.93 3.01
CA TRP A 159 12.30 -4.70 1.62
C TRP A 159 11.31 -5.41 0.69
N ARG A 160 10.79 -4.69 -0.30
CA ARG A 160 9.93 -5.22 -1.35
C ARG A 160 10.45 -4.71 -2.68
N ASN A 161 10.94 -5.60 -3.53
CA ASN A 161 11.72 -5.26 -4.73
C ASN A 161 10.98 -4.35 -5.72
N ILE A 162 9.65 -4.40 -5.75
CA ILE A 162 8.82 -3.51 -6.59
C ILE A 162 8.57 -2.16 -5.92
N LEU A 163 8.45 -2.12 -4.59
CA LEU A 163 8.03 -0.90 -3.87
C LEU A 163 9.23 -0.07 -3.41
N GLU A 164 10.30 -0.71 -2.93
CA GLU A 164 11.47 -0.05 -2.36
C GLU A 164 11.06 1.03 -1.32
N GLU A 165 11.60 2.24 -1.43
CA GLU A 165 11.26 3.39 -0.58
C GLU A 165 9.82 3.91 -0.76
N THR A 166 9.16 3.61 -1.89
CA THR A 166 7.78 4.07 -2.14
C THR A 166 6.77 3.43 -1.18
N ILE A 167 7.14 2.34 -0.50
CA ILE A 167 6.30 1.68 0.52
C ILE A 167 5.84 2.64 1.61
N ARG A 168 6.60 3.71 1.89
CA ARG A 168 6.26 4.74 2.88
C ARG A 168 4.98 5.49 2.55
N ASN A 169 4.64 5.61 1.26
CA ASN A 169 3.41 6.27 0.83
C ASN A 169 2.16 5.52 1.32
N THR A 170 2.28 4.25 1.70
CA THR A 170 1.21 3.46 2.34
C THR A 170 0.62 4.19 3.56
N TYR A 171 1.43 4.92 4.34
CA TYR A 171 0.98 5.61 5.57
C TYR A 171 0.22 6.92 5.30
N PHE A 172 0.12 7.31 4.04
CA PHE A 172 -0.57 8.53 3.63
C PHE A 172 -1.74 8.17 2.72
N HIS A 173 -1.44 7.52 1.59
CA HIS A 173 -2.42 7.15 0.58
C HIS A 173 -3.55 6.27 1.14
N VAL A 174 -3.22 5.17 1.81
CA VAL A 174 -4.22 4.18 2.24
C VAL A 174 -5.09 4.72 3.39
N PRO A 175 -4.54 5.35 4.44
CA PRO A 175 -5.34 6.02 5.47
C PRO A 175 -6.32 7.07 4.96
N LEU A 176 -6.01 7.79 3.86
CA LEU A 176 -6.96 8.72 3.24
C LEU A 176 -8.22 8.00 2.75
N TRP A 177 -8.10 6.80 2.17
CA TRP A 177 -9.25 6.00 1.75
C TRP A 177 -10.07 5.50 2.94
N PHE A 178 -9.42 5.04 4.02
CA PHE A 178 -10.15 4.66 5.24
C PHE A 178 -10.89 5.85 5.86
N GLY A 179 -10.22 7.00 5.96
CA GLY A 179 -10.84 8.24 6.44
C GLY A 179 -12.04 8.65 5.58
N MET A 180 -11.90 8.60 4.25
CA MET A 180 -12.98 8.87 3.30
C MET A 180 -14.20 7.98 3.55
N VAL A 181 -14.02 6.66 3.60
CA VAL A 181 -15.12 5.71 3.79
C VAL A 181 -15.84 5.95 5.12
N LEU A 182 -15.10 6.18 6.21
CA LEU A 182 -15.68 6.46 7.53
C LEU A 182 -16.45 7.78 7.57
N ILE A 183 -15.95 8.82 6.88
CA ILE A 183 -16.63 10.11 6.77
C ILE A 183 -17.90 10.01 5.93
N PHE A 184 -17.87 9.26 4.82
CA PHE A 184 -19.07 9.00 4.02
C PHE A 184 -20.09 8.12 4.75
N LEU A 185 -19.65 7.14 5.54
CA LEU A 185 -20.53 6.37 6.42
C LEU A 185 -21.24 7.30 7.40
N LEU A 186 -20.50 8.21 8.05
CA LEU A 186 -21.08 9.17 8.96
C LEU A 186 -22.09 10.09 8.25
N SER A 187 -21.79 10.49 7.00
CA SER A 187 -22.70 11.27 6.16
C SER A 187 -24.00 10.52 5.85
N ALA A 188 -23.91 9.22 5.52
CA ALA A 188 -25.06 8.37 5.31
C ALA A 188 -25.91 8.23 6.59
N VAL A 189 -25.28 8.09 7.76
CA VAL A 189 -25.98 8.06 9.06
C VAL A 189 -26.73 9.37 9.31
N TYR A 190 -26.12 10.53 9.06
CA TYR A 190 -26.80 11.82 9.20
C TYR A 190 -27.91 12.00 8.15
N SER A 191 -27.75 11.43 6.96
CA SER A 191 -28.78 11.41 5.91
C SER A 191 -30.03 10.66 6.37
N VAL A 192 -29.86 9.49 7.00
CA VAL A 192 -30.97 8.75 7.63
C VAL A 192 -31.63 9.58 8.73
N LYS A 193 -30.84 10.25 9.60
CA LYS A 193 -31.37 11.12 10.66
C LYS A 193 -32.16 12.30 10.11
N LEU A 194 -31.68 12.94 9.03
CA LEU A 194 -32.37 14.05 8.37
C LEU A 194 -33.74 13.59 7.87
N ILE A 195 -33.80 12.47 7.15
CA ILE A 195 -35.06 11.95 6.58
C ILE A 195 -36.07 11.60 7.69
N ARG A 196 -35.60 11.12 8.85
CA ARG A 196 -36.47 10.74 9.98
C ARG A 196 -36.96 11.91 10.81
N THR A 197 -36.24 13.03 10.84
CA THR A 197 -36.50 14.13 11.80
C THR A 197 -36.79 15.48 11.17
N ASP A 198 -36.50 15.66 9.88
CA ASP A 198 -36.56 16.94 9.17
C ASP A 198 -35.76 18.07 9.81
N ASN A 199 -34.76 17.75 10.63
CA ASN A 199 -33.92 18.75 11.27
C ASN A 199 -32.88 19.30 10.27
N SER A 200 -33.00 20.59 9.96
CA SER A 200 -32.16 21.30 8.98
C SER A 200 -30.68 21.34 9.37
N ILE A 201 -30.33 21.15 10.65
CA ILE A 201 -28.93 21.10 11.08
C ILE A 201 -28.17 19.92 10.45
N TYR A 202 -28.88 18.81 10.19
CA TYR A 202 -28.28 17.63 9.60
C TYR A 202 -27.91 17.86 8.13
N GLU A 203 -28.57 18.78 7.44
CA GLU A 203 -28.21 19.13 6.06
C GLU A 203 -26.80 19.70 6.00
N SER A 204 -26.50 20.66 6.89
CA SER A 204 -25.18 21.25 6.97
C SER A 204 -24.11 20.22 7.33
N ARG A 205 -24.44 19.23 8.17
CA ARG A 205 -23.54 18.13 8.52
C ARG A 205 -23.25 17.23 7.32
N ILE A 206 -24.29 16.79 6.61
CA ILE A 206 -24.16 15.93 5.42
C ILE A 206 -23.30 16.63 4.36
N PHE A 207 -23.58 17.89 4.07
CA PHE A 207 -22.78 18.68 3.12
C PHE A 207 -21.30 18.72 3.51
N SER A 208 -21.01 19.01 4.77
CA SER A 208 -19.64 19.15 5.27
C SER A 208 -18.89 17.82 5.23
N LEU A 209 -19.56 16.72 5.57
CA LEU A 209 -18.97 15.38 5.52
C LEU A 209 -18.75 14.93 4.07
N ASN A 210 -19.72 15.13 3.17
CA ASN A 210 -19.57 14.80 1.76
C ASN A 210 -18.42 15.60 1.12
N LEU A 211 -18.28 16.89 1.47
CA LEU A 211 -17.18 17.73 0.98
C LEU A 211 -15.83 17.17 1.40
N ILE A 212 -15.63 16.92 2.70
CA ILE A 212 -14.34 16.45 3.20
C ILE A 212 -14.04 15.01 2.75
N GLY A 213 -15.04 14.13 2.69
CA GLY A 213 -14.87 12.80 2.10
C GLY A 213 -14.41 12.88 0.64
N THR A 214 -15.03 13.76 -0.16
CA THR A 214 -14.64 13.96 -1.57
C THR A 214 -13.21 14.51 -1.67
N VAL A 215 -12.83 15.47 -0.83
CA VAL A 215 -11.44 15.99 -0.77
C VAL A 215 -10.46 14.87 -0.41
N TYR A 216 -10.81 14.00 0.53
CA TYR A 216 -9.96 12.86 0.91
C TYR A 216 -9.80 11.86 -0.24
N GLY A 217 -10.88 11.56 -0.97
CA GLY A 217 -10.77 10.70 -2.15
C GLY A 217 -9.96 11.35 -3.28
N LEU A 218 -10.06 12.67 -3.49
CA LEU A 218 -9.20 13.40 -4.43
C LEU A 218 -7.72 13.31 -4.03
N LEU A 219 -7.41 13.50 -2.74
CA LEU A 219 -6.06 13.31 -2.21
C LEU A 219 -5.63 11.84 -2.34
N GLY A 220 -6.54 10.89 -2.16
CA GLY A 220 -6.32 9.47 -2.39
C GLY A 220 -5.91 9.19 -3.83
N ILE A 221 -6.66 9.67 -4.82
CA ILE A 221 -6.30 9.56 -6.24
C ILE A 221 -4.95 10.21 -6.51
N PHE A 222 -4.72 11.44 -6.03
CA PHE A 222 -3.48 12.16 -6.29
C PHE A 222 -2.26 11.42 -5.73
N THR A 223 -2.31 11.06 -4.44
CA THR A 223 -1.21 10.33 -3.78
C THR A 223 -1.01 8.94 -4.38
N GLY A 224 -2.07 8.29 -4.86
CA GLY A 224 -2.02 7.00 -5.54
C GLY A 224 -1.40 7.10 -6.92
N ALA A 225 -1.75 8.12 -7.70
CA ALA A 225 -1.18 8.38 -9.01
C ALA A 225 0.33 8.69 -8.91
N VAL A 226 0.74 9.50 -7.92
CA VAL A 226 2.16 9.75 -7.64
C VAL A 226 2.86 8.45 -7.29
N TRP A 227 2.27 7.62 -6.42
CA TRP A 227 2.82 6.30 -6.11
C TRP A 227 3.01 5.46 -7.36
N ALA A 228 1.97 5.38 -8.19
CA ALA A 228 1.96 4.56 -9.39
C ALA A 228 3.04 4.98 -10.40
N ARG A 229 3.30 6.28 -10.52
CA ARG A 229 4.37 6.80 -11.38
C ARG A 229 5.74 6.29 -10.96
N TYR A 230 6.04 6.26 -9.65
CA TYR A 230 7.34 5.83 -9.15
C TYR A 230 7.49 4.31 -9.08
N THR A 231 6.41 3.57 -8.85
CA THR A 231 6.44 2.11 -8.75
C THR A 231 6.31 1.41 -10.10
N TRP A 232 5.43 1.89 -10.97
CA TRP A 232 5.07 1.23 -12.24
C TRP A 232 5.26 2.12 -13.47
N GLY A 233 5.80 3.32 -13.32
CA GLY A 233 6.16 4.18 -14.44
C GLY A 233 5.02 5.03 -15.02
N ALA A 234 3.77 4.91 -14.56
CA ALA A 234 2.65 5.71 -15.07
C ALA A 234 1.73 6.21 -13.95
N TYR A 235 1.20 7.44 -14.08
CA TYR A 235 0.24 8.01 -13.13
C TYR A 235 -1.11 7.28 -13.12
N TRP A 236 -1.48 6.73 -14.27
CA TRP A 236 -2.70 5.96 -14.48
C TRP A 236 -2.41 4.85 -15.49
N SER A 237 -2.77 3.62 -15.16
CA SER A 237 -2.50 2.45 -16.00
C SER A 237 -3.77 1.72 -16.44
N GLY A 238 -4.96 2.26 -16.12
CA GLY A 238 -6.23 1.55 -16.32
C GLY A 238 -6.39 0.37 -15.37
N ASP A 239 -5.73 0.43 -14.20
CA ASP A 239 -5.91 -0.57 -13.15
C ASP A 239 -7.33 -0.46 -12.57
N ILE A 240 -7.97 -1.61 -12.33
CA ILE A 240 -9.37 -1.67 -11.88
C ILE A 240 -9.63 -0.87 -10.60
N LYS A 241 -8.67 -0.80 -9.66
CA LYS A 241 -8.83 -0.02 -8.42
C LYS A 241 -8.80 1.48 -8.71
N GLN A 242 -7.99 1.91 -9.67
CA GLN A 242 -7.93 3.31 -10.10
C GLN A 242 -9.27 3.72 -10.74
N ASP A 243 -9.73 2.94 -11.72
CA ASP A 243 -10.97 3.25 -12.46
C ASP A 243 -12.20 3.24 -11.53
N MET A 244 -12.33 2.24 -10.66
CA MET A 244 -13.46 2.18 -9.73
C MET A 244 -13.41 3.31 -8.68
N ALA A 245 -12.21 3.72 -8.24
CA ALA A 245 -12.03 4.88 -7.37
C ALA A 245 -12.46 6.20 -8.03
N ALA A 246 -12.12 6.40 -9.30
CA ALA A 246 -12.57 7.56 -10.07
C ALA A 246 -14.09 7.59 -10.23
N ILE A 247 -14.71 6.46 -10.60
CA ILE A 247 -16.17 6.36 -10.71
C ILE A 247 -16.85 6.65 -9.36
N CYS A 248 -16.31 6.11 -8.27
CA CYS A 248 -16.81 6.38 -6.92
C CYS A 248 -16.80 7.89 -6.63
N LEU A 249 -15.72 8.61 -6.96
CA LEU A 249 -15.67 10.06 -6.78
C LEU A 249 -16.65 10.81 -7.67
N LEU A 250 -16.84 10.39 -8.93
CA LEU A 250 -17.83 10.99 -9.83
C LEU A 250 -19.26 10.91 -9.26
N ILE A 251 -19.60 9.80 -8.61
CA ILE A 251 -20.88 9.66 -7.88
C ILE A 251 -20.98 10.69 -6.76
N PHE A 252 -19.92 10.90 -5.98
CA PHE A 252 -19.94 11.95 -4.94
C PHE A 252 -19.89 13.37 -5.52
N PHE A 253 -19.31 13.60 -6.71
CA PHE A 253 -19.42 14.87 -7.41
C PHE A 253 -20.87 15.17 -7.83
N ALA A 254 -21.59 14.16 -8.29
CA ALA A 254 -22.99 14.29 -8.66
C ALA A 254 -23.90 14.68 -7.47
N TYR A 255 -23.52 14.36 -6.22
CA TYR A 255 -24.20 14.92 -5.03
C TYR A 255 -24.18 16.45 -5.02
N PHE A 256 -23.03 17.08 -5.28
CA PHE A 256 -22.91 18.54 -5.27
C PHE A 256 -23.67 19.17 -6.43
N LEU A 257 -23.60 18.55 -7.61
CA LEU A 257 -24.34 19.00 -8.78
C LEU A 257 -25.85 18.98 -8.50
N LEU A 258 -26.37 17.85 -8.01
CA LEU A 258 -27.79 17.68 -7.63
C LEU A 258 -28.23 18.68 -6.56
N ARG A 259 -27.38 18.95 -5.56
CA ARG A 259 -27.69 19.94 -4.53
C ARG A 259 -27.73 21.35 -5.11
N SER A 260 -26.82 21.69 -6.02
CA SER A 260 -26.71 23.02 -6.63
C SER A 260 -27.83 23.33 -7.62
N SER A 261 -28.39 22.31 -8.28
CA SER A 261 -29.45 22.47 -9.28
C SER A 261 -30.85 22.67 -8.68
N MET A 262 -30.97 22.67 -7.36
CA MET A 262 -32.25 22.73 -6.65
C MET A 262 -32.30 23.94 -5.70
N PRO A 263 -33.43 24.69 -5.66
CA PRO A 263 -33.62 25.75 -4.68
C PRO A 263 -33.53 25.24 -3.24
N GLU A 264 -33.08 26.12 -2.34
CA GLU A 264 -33.01 25.84 -0.90
C GLU A 264 -34.40 25.48 -0.38
N SER A 265 -34.59 24.22 0.01
CA SER A 265 -35.89 23.71 0.47
C SER A 265 -35.71 22.38 1.21
N LYS A 266 -36.66 22.04 2.09
CA LYS A 266 -36.69 20.71 2.74
C LYS A 266 -36.72 19.56 1.72
N LYS A 267 -37.32 19.79 0.54
CA LYS A 267 -37.35 18.81 -0.56
C LYS A 267 -35.95 18.53 -1.10
N ARG A 268 -35.15 19.58 -1.38
CA ARG A 268 -33.74 19.43 -1.77
C ARG A 268 -32.96 18.64 -0.73
N ASP A 269 -33.13 18.99 0.54
CA ASP A 269 -32.35 18.39 1.62
C ASP A 269 -32.65 16.89 1.78
N ARG A 270 -33.92 16.48 1.66
CA ARG A 270 -34.32 15.06 1.64
C ARG A 270 -33.80 14.31 0.41
N ILE A 271 -33.88 14.92 -0.78
CA ILE A 271 -33.42 14.29 -2.03
C ILE A 271 -31.90 14.07 -2.00
N THR A 272 -31.14 15.07 -1.58
CA THR A 272 -29.68 14.99 -1.48
C THR A 272 -29.21 14.06 -0.36
N ALA A 273 -29.97 13.95 0.74
CA ALA A 273 -29.75 12.94 1.78
C ALA A 273 -29.99 11.52 1.25
N ALA A 274 -31.09 11.26 0.54
CA ALA A 274 -31.36 9.97 -0.08
C ALA A 274 -30.25 9.59 -1.09
N TYR A 275 -29.82 10.55 -1.91
CA TYR A 275 -28.70 10.37 -2.83
C TYR A 275 -27.39 10.01 -2.11
N THR A 276 -27.11 10.65 -0.97
CA THR A 276 -25.90 10.35 -0.18
C THR A 276 -25.89 8.91 0.33
N ILE A 277 -27.05 8.37 0.74
CA ILE A 277 -27.18 6.97 1.14
C ILE A 277 -26.87 6.05 -0.04
N PHE A 278 -27.45 6.34 -1.21
CA PHE A 278 -27.16 5.60 -2.45
C PHE A 278 -25.66 5.65 -2.80
N ALA A 279 -25.06 6.83 -2.78
CA ALA A 279 -23.64 7.03 -3.08
C ALA A 279 -22.74 6.25 -2.10
N PHE A 280 -23.07 6.23 -0.81
CA PHE A 280 -22.36 5.44 0.17
C PHE A 280 -22.48 3.93 -0.11
N VAL A 281 -23.67 3.43 -0.45
CA VAL A 281 -23.85 2.02 -0.80
C VAL A 281 -23.04 1.65 -2.05
N ALA A 282 -22.94 2.56 -3.04
CA ALA A 282 -22.14 2.33 -4.25
C ALA A 282 -20.63 2.14 -3.98
N ILE A 283 -20.11 2.64 -2.84
CA ILE A 283 -18.72 2.38 -2.42
C ILE A 283 -18.45 0.88 -2.30
N ILE A 284 -19.42 0.09 -1.82
CA ILE A 284 -19.24 -1.34 -1.53
C ILE A 284 -18.86 -2.11 -2.81
N PRO A 285 -19.67 -2.11 -3.89
CA PRO A 285 -19.29 -2.80 -5.11
C PRO A 285 -18.05 -2.19 -5.77
N LEU A 286 -17.92 -0.86 -5.77
CA LEU A 286 -16.84 -0.17 -6.49
C LEU A 286 -15.47 -0.36 -5.83
N LEU A 287 -15.35 -0.18 -4.52
CA LEU A 287 -14.04 -0.22 -3.86
C LEU A 287 -13.72 -1.58 -3.24
N TYR A 288 -14.73 -2.39 -2.95
CA TYR A 288 -14.52 -3.66 -2.24
C TYR A 288 -14.76 -4.90 -3.10
N ILE A 289 -15.84 -4.96 -3.88
CA ILE A 289 -16.20 -6.19 -4.61
C ILE A 289 -15.46 -6.27 -5.95
N ILE A 290 -15.74 -5.34 -6.87
CA ILE A 290 -15.22 -5.38 -8.25
C ILE A 290 -13.68 -5.47 -8.30
N PRO A 291 -12.92 -4.68 -7.51
CA PRO A 291 -11.46 -4.72 -7.62
C PRO A 291 -10.81 -6.01 -7.10
N ARG A 292 -11.56 -6.87 -6.39
CA ARG A 292 -11.10 -8.20 -5.96
C ARG A 292 -11.39 -9.29 -6.99
N MET A 293 -12.27 -9.01 -7.95
CA MET A 293 -12.65 -9.94 -9.01
C MET A 293 -11.71 -9.88 -10.22
N GLN A 294 -10.75 -8.95 -10.23
CA GLN A 294 -9.86 -8.68 -11.37
C GLN A 294 -8.40 -8.59 -10.90
N PRO A 295 -7.41 -8.94 -11.74
CA PRO A 295 -6.00 -8.68 -11.47
C PRO A 295 -5.74 -7.17 -11.27
N SER A 296 -4.77 -6.84 -10.42
CA SER A 296 -4.41 -5.46 -10.11
C SER A 296 -2.93 -5.36 -9.77
N LEU A 297 -2.33 -4.23 -10.16
CA LEU A 297 -0.95 -3.86 -9.83
C LEU A 297 -0.77 -3.54 -8.34
N HIS A 298 -1.86 -3.22 -7.64
CA HIS A 298 -1.80 -2.83 -6.24
C HIS A 298 -1.34 -3.99 -5.35
N PRO A 299 -0.47 -3.74 -4.35
CA PRO A 299 -0.06 -4.74 -3.37
C PRO A 299 -1.26 -5.44 -2.72
N GLY A 300 -1.19 -6.77 -2.58
CA GLY A 300 -2.28 -7.58 -2.05
C GLY A 300 -3.46 -7.79 -3.02
N SER A 301 -3.19 -7.82 -4.33
CA SER A 301 -4.14 -8.29 -5.34
C SER A 301 -4.05 -9.81 -5.50
N GLY A 302 -5.18 -10.51 -5.65
CA GLY A 302 -5.23 -11.98 -5.75
C GLY A 302 -6.12 -12.70 -4.73
N GLY A 303 -7.11 -12.01 -4.14
CA GLY A 303 -8.11 -12.63 -3.24
C GLY A 303 -7.74 -12.64 -1.76
N ASN A 304 -6.47 -12.44 -1.41
CA ASN A 304 -6.06 -12.16 -0.03
C ASN A 304 -6.10 -10.63 0.19
N PRO A 305 -6.87 -10.08 1.14
CA PRO A 305 -6.85 -8.65 1.41
C PRO A 305 -5.41 -8.18 1.61
N GLY A 306 -4.99 -7.11 0.93
CA GLY A 306 -3.68 -6.46 1.15
C GLY A 306 -3.45 -5.90 2.57
N PHE A 307 -4.31 -6.28 3.52
CA PHE A 307 -4.27 -6.00 4.95
C PHE A 307 -4.81 -7.20 5.76
N GLY A 308 -4.61 -8.43 5.28
CA GLY A 308 -4.73 -9.63 6.11
C GLY A 308 -3.77 -9.54 7.29
N GLY A 309 -4.16 -10.09 8.43
CA GLY A 309 -3.38 -10.09 9.68
C GLY A 309 -2.03 -10.81 9.59
N GLU A 310 -1.68 -11.40 8.44
CA GLU A 310 -0.37 -12.01 8.15
C GLU A 310 0.42 -11.25 7.05
N ASP A 311 -0.21 -10.38 6.25
CA ASP A 311 0.43 -9.75 5.08
C ASP A 311 1.15 -8.43 5.38
N LEU A 312 0.68 -7.68 6.40
CA LEU A 312 1.30 -6.42 6.80
C LEU A 312 2.38 -6.68 7.86
N ASP A 313 3.63 -6.32 7.58
CA ASP A 313 4.74 -6.49 8.53
C ASP A 313 4.46 -5.80 9.89
N ASN A 314 4.93 -6.39 10.98
CA ASN A 314 4.68 -5.92 12.35
C ASN A 314 5.20 -4.49 12.58
N THR A 315 6.34 -4.13 11.99
CA THR A 315 6.89 -2.77 12.05
C THR A 315 5.99 -1.79 11.30
N MET A 316 5.43 -2.20 10.16
CA MET A 316 4.53 -1.33 9.41
C MET A 316 3.23 -1.05 10.17
N ARG A 317 2.72 -2.03 10.93
CA ARG A 317 1.48 -1.88 11.73
C ARG A 317 1.55 -0.79 12.78
N THR A 318 2.72 -0.61 13.40
CA THR A 318 2.92 0.41 14.45
C THR A 318 2.71 1.82 13.94
N ILE A 319 2.83 2.04 12.62
CA ILE A 319 2.63 3.35 11.98
C ILE A 319 1.32 3.38 11.20
N PHE A 320 0.97 2.30 10.51
CA PHE A 320 -0.23 2.21 9.69
C PHE A 320 -1.51 2.43 10.47
N TYR A 321 -1.71 1.76 11.61
CA TYR A 321 -2.95 1.91 12.38
C TYR A 321 -3.08 3.30 13.01
N PRO A 322 -2.03 3.88 13.63
CA PRO A 322 -2.07 5.28 14.03
C PRO A 322 -2.35 6.22 12.86
N ALA A 323 -1.80 5.96 11.66
CA ALA A 323 -2.11 6.76 10.48
C ALA A 323 -3.60 6.74 10.13
N VAL A 324 -4.23 5.56 10.08
CA VAL A 324 -5.69 5.45 9.84
C VAL A 324 -6.48 6.25 10.88
N ILE A 325 -6.13 6.13 12.16
CA ILE A 325 -6.81 6.86 13.24
C ILE A 325 -6.59 8.38 13.09
N GLY A 326 -5.34 8.81 12.93
CA GLY A 326 -4.96 10.22 12.83
C GLY A 326 -5.62 10.92 11.65
N TRP A 327 -5.53 10.32 10.45
CA TRP A 327 -6.15 10.86 9.24
C TRP A 327 -7.68 10.90 9.34
N THR A 328 -8.31 9.92 9.99
CA THR A 328 -9.77 9.91 10.18
C THR A 328 -10.23 10.99 11.16
N ILE A 329 -9.55 11.14 12.31
CA ILE A 329 -9.89 12.20 13.28
C ILE A 329 -9.64 13.58 12.64
N PHE A 330 -8.58 13.73 11.85
CA PHE A 330 -8.31 14.95 11.11
C PHE A 330 -9.41 15.27 10.09
N ALA A 331 -9.90 14.26 9.35
CA ALA A 331 -11.01 14.42 8.41
C ALA A 331 -12.28 14.89 9.13
N TYR A 332 -12.60 14.27 10.26
CA TYR A 332 -13.75 14.65 11.06
C TYR A 332 -13.60 16.08 11.60
N TRP A 333 -12.41 16.45 12.08
CA TRP A 333 -12.14 17.81 12.52
C TRP A 333 -12.34 18.82 11.39
N LEU A 334 -11.80 18.59 10.19
CA LEU A 334 -12.02 19.45 9.04
C LEU A 334 -13.52 19.58 8.71
N SER A 335 -14.27 18.47 8.75
CA SER A 335 -15.72 18.48 8.49
C SER A 335 -16.49 19.29 9.54
N ASP A 336 -16.04 19.26 10.80
CA ASP A 336 -16.64 20.05 11.88
C ASP A 336 -16.35 21.55 11.72
N ILE A 337 -15.19 21.93 11.17
CA ILE A 337 -14.89 23.33 10.83
C ILE A 337 -15.86 23.81 9.74
N ILE A 338 -15.98 23.07 8.63
CA ILE A 338 -16.87 23.43 7.52
C ILE A 338 -18.32 23.53 7.98
N PHE A 339 -18.75 22.59 8.83
CA PHE A 339 -20.09 22.62 9.41
C PHE A 339 -20.34 23.91 10.20
N ARG A 340 -19.41 24.30 11.08
CA ARG A 340 -19.55 25.53 11.88
C ARG A 340 -19.60 26.77 11.00
N ILE A 341 -18.77 26.83 9.96
CA ILE A 341 -18.77 27.94 8.99
C ILE A 341 -20.14 28.05 8.33
N LYS A 342 -20.70 26.93 7.87
CA LYS A 342 -22.02 26.90 7.19
C LYS A 342 -23.16 27.31 8.13
N GLU A 343 -23.13 26.88 9.39
CA GLU A 343 -24.13 27.29 10.38
C GLU A 343 -24.04 28.77 10.74
N ILE A 344 -22.84 29.34 10.77
CA ILE A 344 -22.64 30.78 10.97
C ILE A 344 -23.18 31.55 9.77
N ASP A 345 -22.87 31.12 8.54
CA ASP A 345 -23.37 31.75 7.31
C ASP A 345 -24.90 31.76 7.24
N LYS A 346 -25.56 30.63 7.60
CA LYS A 346 -27.03 30.56 7.68
C LYS A 346 -27.58 31.59 8.67
N LYS A 347 -27.04 31.63 9.90
CA LYS A 347 -27.48 32.59 10.93
C LYS A 347 -27.25 34.05 10.54
N LEU A 348 -26.19 34.34 9.78
CA LEU A 348 -25.91 35.69 9.28
C LEU A 348 -26.92 36.09 8.22
N LYS A 349 -27.27 35.18 7.29
CA LYS A 349 -28.32 35.43 6.28
C LYS A 349 -29.66 35.69 6.95
N ASP A 350 -30.05 34.85 7.90
CA ASP A 350 -31.32 35.03 8.62
C ASP A 350 -31.41 36.42 9.27
N ARG A 351 -30.31 36.94 9.86
CA ARG A 351 -30.25 38.28 10.47
C ARG A 351 -30.22 39.46 9.49
N VAL A 352 -29.81 39.25 8.25
CA VAL A 352 -29.72 40.32 7.23
C VAL A 352 -31.05 40.46 6.48
N TYR A 353 -31.85 39.39 6.41
CA TYR A 353 -33.15 39.36 5.75
C TYR A 353 -34.34 39.40 6.72
N GLU A 354 -34.09 39.38 8.04
CA GLU A 354 -34.99 39.93 9.08
C GLU A 354 -34.87 41.46 9.13
#